data_AF-R5MFH9-F1
#
_entry.id   AF-R5MFH9-F1
#
_cell.length_a   1.000
_cell.length_b   1.000
_cell.length_c   1.000
_cell.angle_alpha   90.00
_cell.angle_beta   90.00
_cell.angle_gamma   90.00
#
_symmetry.space_group_name_H-M   'P 1'
#
loop_
_entity.id
_entity.type
_entity.pdbx_description
1 polymer ?
#
loop_
_entity_poly.entity_id
_entity_poly.type
_entity_poly.pdbx_seq_one_letter_code
_entity_poly.pdbx_strand_id
1 'polypeptide(L)'
;MAIIKVKSVKDIPKLKEFKVESTNKLYFQENDYIVKIFLDCYRSLDQKIGKDIFNLLVKLRKLDGESQLILPQDIYMTDKAILGYNTKFINASNVNFINRETKIKELLEAYQKLLESIRLLANNNINLVDILSGNMLYKNGDLYLLDFDLSNIDKNYDSDKLYIDMAYKIWQIILRSIFKYLGDYSLYEVLNHFRLIDFNRGALGCGIISVTESLEEFYFSLQKSLKVDDNTTLLDIDMVLRRINNGY
;
A
#
# COMPACT_ATOMS: atom_id res chain seq x y z
N MET A 1 -14.10 6.45 -16.95
CA MET A 1 -14.42 5.18 -16.27
C MET A 1 -15.43 4.36 -17.06
N ALA A 2 -14.95 3.43 -17.88
CA ALA A 2 -15.77 2.54 -18.68
C ALA A 2 -15.20 1.11 -18.74
N ILE A 3 -16.03 0.15 -19.13
CA ILE A 3 -15.55 -1.13 -19.65
C ILE A 3 -15.45 -0.95 -21.16
N ILE A 4 -14.24 -1.06 -21.71
CA ILE A 4 -13.96 -0.76 -23.11
C ILE A 4 -13.68 -2.07 -23.84
N LYS A 5 -14.59 -2.42 -24.76
CA LYS A 5 -14.39 -3.56 -25.68
C LYS A 5 -13.44 -3.15 -26.80
N VAL A 6 -12.39 -3.94 -26.99
CA VAL A 6 -11.39 -3.78 -28.05
C VAL A 6 -11.16 -5.12 -28.77
N LYS A 7 -10.55 -5.10 -29.96
CA LYS A 7 -10.24 -6.35 -30.69
C LYS A 7 -8.98 -7.00 -30.16
N SER A 8 -8.00 -6.20 -29.75
CA SER A 8 -6.72 -6.68 -29.24
C SER A 8 -6.00 -5.63 -28.38
N VAL A 9 -4.88 -6.03 -27.77
CA VAL A 9 -3.96 -5.13 -27.06
C VAL A 9 -3.47 -3.96 -27.94
N LYS A 10 -3.43 -4.13 -29.27
CA LYS A 10 -2.99 -3.09 -30.20
C LYS A 10 -3.90 -1.87 -30.19
N ASP A 11 -5.19 -2.07 -29.92
CA ASP A 11 -6.21 -1.02 -29.94
C ASP A 11 -6.29 -0.23 -28.62
N ILE A 12 -5.53 -0.63 -27.59
CA ILE A 12 -5.49 0.07 -26.31
C ILE A 12 -4.62 1.34 -26.46
N PRO A 13 -5.15 2.55 -26.15
CA PRO A 13 -4.39 3.79 -26.20
C PRO A 13 -3.18 3.74 -25.27
N LYS A 14 -1.97 3.91 -25.81
CA LYS A 14 -0.72 3.89 -25.06
C LYS A 14 0.37 4.60 -25.84
N LEU A 15 1.29 5.22 -25.13
CA LEU A 15 2.44 5.94 -25.67
C LEU A 15 3.67 5.02 -25.62
N LYS A 16 4.67 5.39 -24.83
CA LYS A 16 5.92 4.63 -24.68
C LYS A 16 5.82 3.59 -23.55
N GLU A 17 6.60 2.52 -23.68
CA GLU A 17 6.78 1.53 -22.61
C GLU A 17 7.41 2.21 -21.40
N PHE A 18 6.82 1.97 -20.23
CA PHE A 18 7.30 2.47 -18.94
C PHE A 18 8.09 1.40 -18.20
N LYS A 19 7.54 0.19 -18.11
CA LYS A 19 8.12 -0.93 -17.37
C LYS A 19 7.59 -2.26 -17.90
N VAL A 20 8.42 -3.30 -17.87
CA VAL A 20 7.99 -4.69 -18.10
C VAL A 20 8.17 -5.47 -16.81
N GLU A 21 7.13 -6.18 -16.42
CA GLU A 21 7.10 -7.03 -15.23
C GLU A 21 6.84 -8.49 -15.63
N SER A 22 6.94 -9.39 -14.66
CA SER A 22 6.75 -10.84 -14.88
C SER A 22 5.36 -11.19 -15.38
N THR A 23 4.34 -10.42 -15.02
CA THR A 23 2.92 -10.71 -15.31
C THR A 23 2.24 -9.63 -16.14
N ASN A 24 2.90 -8.51 -16.41
CA ASN A 24 2.28 -7.36 -17.06
C ASN A 24 3.31 -6.44 -17.74
N LYS A 25 2.81 -5.55 -18.57
CA LYS A 25 3.57 -4.44 -19.16
C LYS A 25 2.87 -3.13 -18.86
N LEU A 26 3.64 -2.15 -18.43
CA LEU A 26 3.18 -0.80 -18.12
C LEU A 26 3.59 0.15 -19.24
N TYR A 27 2.65 0.98 -19.69
CA TYR A 27 2.88 2.02 -20.69
C TYR A 27 2.41 3.36 -20.15
N PHE A 28 3.08 4.44 -20.52
CA PHE A 28 2.53 5.77 -20.31
C PHE A 28 1.31 5.99 -21.22
N GLN A 29 0.36 6.78 -20.73
CA GLN A 29 -0.77 7.32 -21.47
C GLN A 29 -0.86 8.83 -21.19
N GLU A 30 -1.52 9.57 -22.08
CA GLU A 30 -1.75 11.00 -21.93
C GLU A 30 -2.46 11.33 -20.60
N ASN A 31 -2.35 12.60 -20.16
CA ASN A 31 -2.98 13.13 -18.95
C ASN A 31 -2.55 12.45 -17.64
N ASP A 32 -1.27 12.06 -17.54
CA ASP A 32 -0.70 11.41 -16.36
C ASP A 32 -1.41 10.09 -16.02
N TYR A 33 -1.56 9.21 -17.01
CA TYR A 33 -2.06 7.84 -16.81
C TYR A 33 -0.99 6.80 -17.12
N ILE A 34 -1.08 5.65 -16.47
CA ILE A 34 -0.40 4.42 -16.84
C ILE A 34 -1.44 3.41 -17.31
N VAL A 35 -1.13 2.71 -18.39
CA VAL A 35 -1.87 1.54 -18.86
C VAL A 35 -1.10 0.30 -18.45
N LYS A 36 -1.75 -0.56 -17.65
CA LYS A 36 -1.27 -1.89 -17.30
C LYS A 36 -1.90 -2.91 -18.22
N ILE A 37 -1.09 -3.65 -18.96
CA ILE A 37 -1.49 -4.72 -19.86
C ILE A 37 -1.04 -6.04 -19.24
N PHE A 38 -1.97 -6.87 -18.80
CA PHE A 38 -1.66 -8.22 -18.27
C PHE A 38 -0.94 -9.05 -19.31
N LEU A 39 -0.15 -10.07 -18.98
CA LEU A 39 0.36 -11.09 -19.91
C LEU A 39 -0.55 -12.32 -19.93
N ASP A 40 -0.45 -13.18 -20.95
CA ASP A 40 -1.46 -14.20 -21.30
C ASP A 40 -1.86 -15.17 -20.16
N CYS A 41 -1.00 -15.37 -19.16
CA CYS A 41 -1.22 -16.28 -18.04
C CYS A 41 -2.40 -15.92 -17.11
N TYR A 42 -2.99 -14.71 -17.20
CA TYR A 42 -4.06 -14.26 -16.29
C TYR A 42 -5.32 -13.71 -16.99
N ARG A 43 -5.39 -13.80 -18.32
CA ARG A 43 -6.35 -12.99 -19.11
C ARG A 43 -7.71 -13.64 -19.36
N SER A 44 -7.80 -14.97 -19.39
CA SER A 44 -9.00 -15.65 -19.92
C SER A 44 -10.21 -15.52 -19.00
N LEU A 45 -11.32 -14.99 -19.54
CA LEU A 45 -12.60 -14.89 -18.84
C LEU A 45 -13.32 -16.23 -18.74
N ASP A 46 -12.85 -17.28 -19.42
CA ASP A 46 -13.37 -18.64 -19.23
C ASP A 46 -12.82 -19.28 -17.96
N GLN A 47 -11.67 -18.80 -17.48
CA GLN A 47 -11.01 -19.28 -16.27
C GLN A 47 -11.49 -18.51 -15.03
N LYS A 48 -11.56 -19.20 -13.89
CA LYS A 48 -11.94 -18.59 -12.61
C LYS A 48 -11.09 -17.35 -12.28
N ILE A 49 -9.77 -17.46 -12.45
CA ILE A 49 -8.82 -16.39 -12.16
C ILE A 49 -9.13 -15.12 -12.96
N GLY A 50 -9.38 -15.22 -14.27
CA GLY A 50 -9.70 -14.06 -15.09
C GLY A 50 -11.05 -13.42 -14.73
N LYS A 51 -12.05 -14.24 -14.37
CA LYS A 51 -13.35 -13.74 -13.84
C LYS A 51 -13.16 -13.01 -12.50
N ASP A 52 -12.35 -13.55 -11.61
CA ASP A 52 -12.09 -12.99 -10.28
C ASP A 52 -11.38 -11.63 -10.40
N ILE A 53 -10.34 -11.54 -11.24
CA ILE A 53 -9.64 -10.28 -11.52
C ILE A 53 -10.61 -9.25 -12.12
N PHE A 54 -11.40 -9.63 -13.13
CA PHE A 54 -12.37 -8.70 -13.72
C PHE A 54 -13.39 -8.18 -12.70
N ASN A 55 -13.95 -9.07 -11.86
CA ASN A 55 -14.91 -8.70 -10.82
C ASN A 55 -14.28 -7.76 -9.78
N LEU A 56 -13.03 -8.03 -9.40
CA LEU A 56 -12.26 -7.17 -8.50
C LEU A 56 -12.06 -5.77 -9.09
N LEU A 57 -11.58 -5.67 -10.33
CA LEU A 57 -11.35 -4.38 -10.99
C LEU A 57 -12.65 -3.58 -11.14
N VAL A 58 -13.75 -4.24 -11.50
CA VAL A 58 -15.08 -3.61 -11.57
C VAL A 58 -15.53 -3.10 -10.20
N LYS A 59 -15.20 -3.82 -9.11
CA LYS A 59 -15.53 -3.41 -7.75
C LYS A 59 -14.68 -2.24 -7.27
N LEU A 60 -13.36 -2.31 -7.47
CA LEU A 60 -12.41 -1.25 -7.15
C LEU A 60 -12.79 0.06 -7.84
N ARG A 61 -13.20 0.00 -9.11
CA ARG A 61 -13.65 1.18 -9.86
C ARG A 61 -14.85 1.90 -9.20
N LYS A 62 -15.68 1.21 -8.41
CA LYS A 62 -16.80 1.84 -7.70
C LYS A 62 -16.37 2.67 -6.50
N LEU A 63 -15.11 2.59 -6.09
CA LEU A 63 -14.51 3.39 -5.03
C LEU A 63 -13.88 4.68 -5.58
N ASP A 64 -14.32 5.13 -6.77
CA ASP A 64 -13.84 6.36 -7.37
C ASP A 64 -14.05 7.56 -6.44
N GLY A 65 -13.11 8.51 -6.47
CA GLY A 65 -13.06 9.64 -5.54
C GLY A 65 -12.18 9.40 -4.32
N GLU A 66 -11.78 8.16 -4.03
CA GLU A 66 -10.88 7.89 -2.91
C GLU A 66 -9.42 8.23 -3.24
N SER A 67 -8.97 9.35 -2.69
CA SER A 67 -7.72 10.00 -3.09
C SER A 67 -6.47 9.18 -2.78
N GLN A 68 -6.52 8.32 -1.76
CA GLN A 68 -5.39 7.49 -1.33
C GLN A 68 -5.33 6.12 -2.06
N LEU A 69 -6.33 5.80 -2.88
CA LEU A 69 -6.36 4.58 -3.66
C LEU A 69 -6.11 4.90 -5.14
N ILE A 70 -5.01 4.39 -5.70
CA ILE A 70 -4.70 4.52 -7.12
C ILE A 70 -5.48 3.43 -7.87
N LEU A 71 -6.75 3.72 -8.13
CA LEU A 71 -7.72 2.73 -8.60
C LEU A 71 -7.67 2.53 -10.13
N PRO A 72 -8.10 1.35 -10.61
CA PRO A 72 -8.41 1.12 -12.02
C PRO A 72 -9.51 2.06 -12.52
N GLN A 73 -9.34 2.60 -13.73
CA GLN A 73 -10.25 3.60 -14.31
C GLN A 73 -11.05 3.01 -15.47
N ASP A 74 -10.41 2.79 -16.61
CA ASP A 74 -10.97 2.10 -17.75
C ASP A 74 -10.41 0.67 -17.83
N ILE A 75 -11.30 -0.30 -18.01
CA ILE A 75 -10.92 -1.72 -18.11
C ILE A 75 -11.04 -2.14 -19.57
N TYR A 76 -9.94 -2.57 -20.17
CA TYR A 76 -9.88 -3.01 -21.56
C TYR A 76 -10.08 -4.52 -21.66
N MET A 77 -11.01 -4.96 -22.51
CA MET A 77 -11.30 -6.37 -22.68
C MET A 77 -11.69 -6.73 -24.12
N THR A 78 -11.54 -7.99 -24.48
CA THR A 78 -12.23 -8.63 -25.60
C THR A 78 -13.44 -9.40 -25.07
N ASP A 79 -14.21 -10.05 -25.94
CA ASP A 79 -15.28 -10.95 -25.49
C ASP A 79 -14.78 -12.17 -24.70
N LYS A 80 -13.49 -12.53 -24.84
CA LYS A 80 -12.91 -13.76 -24.25
C LYS A 80 -11.91 -13.49 -23.13
N ALA A 81 -11.43 -12.26 -22.99
CA ALA A 81 -10.29 -11.98 -22.13
C ALA A 81 -10.28 -10.55 -21.60
N ILE A 82 -9.88 -10.38 -20.35
CA ILE A 82 -9.45 -9.10 -19.82
C ILE A 82 -8.01 -8.82 -20.26
N LEU A 83 -7.77 -7.66 -20.85
CA LEU A 83 -6.47 -7.29 -21.40
C LEU A 83 -5.65 -6.44 -20.44
N GLY A 84 -6.31 -5.61 -19.63
CA GLY A 84 -5.64 -4.66 -18.77
C GLY A 84 -6.56 -3.52 -18.35
N TYR A 85 -5.99 -2.50 -17.74
CA TYR A 85 -6.70 -1.30 -17.32
C TYR A 85 -5.75 -0.10 -17.31
N ASN A 86 -6.29 1.12 -17.29
CA ASN A 86 -5.50 2.30 -16.98
C ASN A 86 -5.75 2.82 -15.56
N THR A 87 -4.78 3.53 -15.03
CA THR A 87 -4.84 4.14 -13.71
C THR A 87 -4.04 5.43 -13.67
N LYS A 88 -4.33 6.28 -12.69
CA LYS A 88 -3.65 7.57 -12.54
C LYS A 88 -2.18 7.34 -12.18
N PHE A 89 -1.28 8.01 -12.90
CA PHE A 89 0.11 8.10 -12.52
C PHE A 89 0.26 9.11 -11.39
N ILE A 90 0.84 8.68 -10.28
CA ILE A 90 1.25 9.59 -9.21
C ILE A 90 2.78 9.63 -9.20
N ASN A 91 3.34 10.80 -9.52
CA ASN A 91 4.76 11.06 -9.35
C ASN A 91 5.06 11.21 -7.84
N ALA A 92 5.24 10.09 -7.16
CA ALA A 92 5.50 9.94 -5.74
C ALA A 92 6.60 8.89 -5.50
N SER A 93 7.26 8.97 -4.34
CA SER A 93 8.29 8.01 -3.97
C SER A 93 7.66 6.75 -3.41
N ASN A 94 8.24 5.59 -3.73
CA ASN A 94 7.91 4.37 -3.02
C ASN A 94 8.23 4.52 -1.52
N VAL A 95 7.45 3.90 -0.64
CA VAL A 95 7.63 3.97 0.83
C VAL A 95 9.04 3.52 1.28
N ASN A 96 9.70 2.64 0.52
CA ASN A 96 11.09 2.22 0.79
C ASN A 96 12.11 3.33 0.56
N PHE A 97 11.75 4.36 -0.20
CA PHE A 97 12.63 5.46 -0.62
C PHE A 97 12.04 6.81 -0.22
N ILE A 98 11.32 6.85 0.92
CA ILE A 98 10.85 8.11 1.51
C ILE A 98 12.06 9.02 1.77
N ASN A 99 11.87 10.31 1.51
CA ASN A 99 12.88 11.32 1.79
C ASN A 99 13.22 11.32 3.29
N ARG A 100 14.52 11.30 3.64
CA ARG A 100 14.98 11.27 5.03
C ARG A 100 14.60 12.55 5.82
N GLU A 101 14.32 13.65 5.11
CA GLU A 101 13.80 14.88 5.70
C GLU A 101 12.30 14.81 6.07
N THR A 102 11.62 13.70 5.76
CA THR A 102 10.22 13.52 6.14
C THR A 102 10.11 13.43 7.66
N LYS A 103 9.18 14.19 8.24
CA LYS A 103 8.89 14.13 9.68
C LYS A 103 8.17 12.84 10.02
N ILE A 104 8.54 12.22 11.14
CA ILE A 104 7.87 10.99 11.60
C ILE A 104 6.38 11.25 11.79
N LYS A 105 6.04 12.38 12.44
CA LYS A 105 4.65 12.75 12.72
C LYS A 105 3.81 12.83 11.44
N GLU A 106 4.33 13.47 10.39
CA GLU A 106 3.64 13.56 9.09
C GLU A 106 3.39 12.16 8.49
N LEU A 107 4.35 11.24 8.63
CA LEU A 107 4.18 9.86 8.15
C LEU A 107 3.13 9.09 8.97
N LEU A 108 3.05 9.30 10.28
CA LEU A 108 2.03 8.71 11.15
C LEU A 108 0.64 9.27 10.86
N GLU A 109 0.52 10.58 10.65
CA GLU A 109 -0.73 11.25 10.25
C GLU A 109 -1.18 10.77 8.86
N ALA A 110 -0.27 10.61 7.91
CA ALA A 110 -0.56 10.04 6.60
C ALA A 110 -1.12 8.60 6.71
N TYR A 111 -0.58 7.81 7.64
CA TYR A 111 -1.10 6.47 7.92
C TYR A 111 -2.49 6.51 8.54
N GLN A 112 -2.73 7.40 9.51
CA GLN A 112 -4.05 7.58 10.12
C GLN A 112 -5.11 7.89 9.07
N LYS A 113 -4.82 8.81 8.13
CA LYS A 113 -5.73 9.07 6.99
C LYS A 113 -5.97 7.80 6.18
N LEU A 114 -4.90 7.05 5.87
CA LEU A 114 -4.98 5.83 5.05
C LEU A 114 -5.89 4.75 5.68
N LEU A 115 -6.03 4.72 7.00
CA LEU A 115 -6.94 3.81 7.69
C LEU A 115 -8.40 3.95 7.22
N GLU A 116 -8.83 5.14 6.82
CA GLU A 116 -10.18 5.35 6.28
C GLU A 116 -10.37 4.61 4.95
N SER A 117 -9.39 4.73 4.06
CA SER A 117 -9.36 4.00 2.78
C SER A 117 -9.25 2.48 2.98
N ILE A 118 -8.47 2.02 3.96
CA ILE A 118 -8.36 0.59 4.31
C ILE A 118 -9.71 0.08 4.85
N ARG A 119 -10.39 0.88 5.68
CA ARG A 119 -11.73 0.55 6.19
C ARG A 119 -12.74 0.43 5.07
N LEU A 120 -12.68 1.34 4.09
CA LEU A 120 -13.55 1.28 2.92
C LEU A 120 -13.33 0.00 2.10
N LEU A 121 -12.07 -0.38 1.84
CA LEU A 121 -11.74 -1.63 1.16
C LEU A 121 -12.31 -2.84 1.92
N ALA A 122 -12.13 -2.86 3.24
CA ALA A 122 -12.61 -3.92 4.11
C ALA A 122 -14.15 -4.03 4.11
N ASN A 123 -14.86 -2.91 4.21
CA ASN A 123 -16.33 -2.86 4.13
C ASN A 123 -16.84 -3.30 2.75
N ASN A 124 -16.01 -3.17 1.71
CA ASN A 124 -16.26 -3.69 0.39
C ASN A 124 -15.74 -5.12 0.21
N ASN A 125 -15.36 -5.84 1.27
CA ASN A 125 -14.84 -7.22 1.20
C ASN A 125 -13.67 -7.36 0.22
N ILE A 126 -12.83 -6.33 0.07
CA ILE A 126 -11.64 -6.36 -0.77
C ILE A 126 -10.45 -6.64 0.12
N ASN A 127 -9.86 -7.81 -0.05
CA ASN A 127 -8.68 -8.25 0.68
C ASN A 127 -7.42 -8.00 -0.13
N LEU A 128 -6.55 -7.14 0.39
CA LEU A 128 -5.24 -6.89 -0.17
C LEU A 128 -4.29 -8.05 0.16
N VAL A 129 -4.11 -8.94 -0.82
CA VAL A 129 -3.24 -10.11 -0.67
C VAL A 129 -1.76 -9.70 -0.73
N ASP A 130 -1.42 -8.78 -1.63
CA ASP A 130 -0.06 -8.38 -1.94
C ASP A 130 0.30 -6.99 -1.39
N ILE A 131 0.14 -6.82 -0.07
CA ILE A 131 0.57 -5.60 0.62
C ILE A 131 2.09 -5.63 0.75
N LEU A 132 2.76 -5.07 -0.24
CA LEU A 132 4.21 -4.91 -0.29
C LEU A 132 4.59 -3.43 -0.32
N SER A 133 5.80 -3.12 0.14
CA SER A 133 6.33 -1.76 0.07
C SER A 133 6.33 -1.22 -1.37
N GLY A 134 6.53 -2.09 -2.37
CA GLY A 134 6.44 -1.78 -3.81
C GLY A 134 5.12 -1.13 -4.23
N ASN A 135 4.04 -1.46 -3.52
CA ASN A 135 2.67 -1.09 -3.83
C ASN A 135 2.16 0.08 -2.98
N MET A 136 3.06 0.77 -2.27
CA MET A 136 2.75 1.92 -1.44
C MET A 136 3.66 3.11 -1.79
N LEU A 137 3.04 4.27 -2.02
CA LEU A 137 3.72 5.52 -2.33
C LEU A 137 3.51 6.54 -1.23
N TYR A 138 4.45 7.46 -1.09
CA TYR A 138 4.38 8.60 -0.19
C TYR A 138 4.68 9.89 -0.94
N LYS A 139 3.86 10.92 -0.71
CA LYS A 139 4.07 12.27 -1.25
C LYS A 139 3.35 13.29 -0.39
N ASN A 140 4.07 14.35 -0.01
CA ASN A 140 3.51 15.56 0.61
C ASN A 140 2.55 15.28 1.79
N GLY A 141 2.87 14.33 2.68
CA GLY A 141 2.03 14.03 3.85
C GLY A 141 0.85 13.11 3.57
N ASP A 142 0.80 12.46 2.40
CA ASP A 142 -0.19 11.45 2.06
C ASP A 142 0.46 10.13 1.61
N LEU A 143 -0.17 9.02 2.00
CA LEU A 143 0.15 7.67 1.53
C LEU A 143 -0.87 7.22 0.49
N TYR A 144 -0.38 6.49 -0.50
CA TYR A 144 -1.20 5.94 -1.58
C TYR A 144 -0.96 4.45 -1.74
N LEU A 145 -2.02 3.69 -2.00
CA LEU A 145 -1.96 2.28 -2.37
C LEU A 145 -2.23 2.09 -3.86
N LEU A 146 -1.51 1.17 -4.48
CA LEU A 146 -1.69 0.79 -5.89
C LEU A 146 -1.55 -0.72 -6.07
N ASP A 147 -1.68 -1.16 -7.31
CA ASP A 147 -1.47 -2.55 -7.74
C ASP A 147 -2.34 -3.56 -6.99
N PHE A 148 -3.64 -3.42 -7.19
CA PHE A 148 -4.65 -4.23 -6.52
C PHE A 148 -4.91 -5.57 -7.22
N ASP A 149 -4.25 -5.90 -8.33
CA ASP A 149 -4.69 -6.96 -9.24
C ASP A 149 -4.56 -8.38 -8.66
N LEU A 150 -3.66 -8.53 -7.69
CA LEU A 150 -3.47 -9.77 -6.94
C LEU A 150 -4.37 -9.85 -5.69
N SER A 151 -5.12 -8.79 -5.40
CA SER A 151 -6.12 -8.79 -4.33
C SER A 151 -7.28 -9.71 -4.68
N ASN A 152 -8.18 -9.93 -3.73
CA ASN A 152 -9.38 -10.73 -3.98
C ASN A 152 -10.61 -10.16 -3.28
N ILE A 153 -11.79 -10.69 -3.64
CA ILE A 153 -13.04 -10.39 -2.96
C ILE A 153 -13.35 -11.52 -2.00
N ASP A 154 -13.17 -11.31 -0.71
CA ASP A 154 -13.43 -12.31 0.32
C ASP A 154 -14.79 -12.07 0.99
N LYS A 155 -15.83 -12.75 0.49
CA LYS A 155 -17.21 -12.57 0.97
C LYS A 155 -17.49 -13.21 2.32
N ASN A 156 -16.59 -14.06 2.82
CA ASN A 156 -16.79 -14.83 4.04
C ASN A 156 -15.91 -14.33 5.19
N TYR A 157 -15.01 -13.38 4.92
CA TYR A 157 -14.18 -12.76 5.92
C TYR A 157 -14.90 -11.61 6.59
N ASP A 158 -14.80 -11.54 7.92
CA ASP A 158 -15.34 -10.45 8.69
C ASP A 158 -14.63 -9.13 8.35
N SER A 159 -15.39 -8.06 8.10
CA SER A 159 -14.83 -6.78 7.65
C SER A 159 -13.91 -6.13 8.68
N ASP A 160 -14.18 -6.32 9.98
CA ASP A 160 -13.31 -5.78 11.03
C ASP A 160 -11.99 -6.53 11.08
N LYS A 161 -12.03 -7.86 10.99
CA LYS A 161 -10.80 -8.66 10.87
C LYS A 161 -10.01 -8.28 9.62
N LEU A 162 -10.69 -8.10 8.49
CA LEU A 162 -10.03 -7.73 7.23
C LEU A 162 -9.32 -6.38 7.36
N TYR A 163 -10.01 -5.40 7.94
CA TYR A 163 -9.44 -4.09 8.23
C TYR A 163 -8.22 -4.18 9.13
N ILE A 164 -8.31 -4.91 10.25
CA ILE A 164 -7.21 -5.07 11.21
C ILE A 164 -6.00 -5.70 10.53
N ASP A 165 -6.19 -6.77 9.77
CA ASP A 165 -5.10 -7.48 9.10
C ASP A 165 -4.39 -6.59 8.06
N MET A 166 -5.16 -5.86 7.25
CA MET A 166 -4.61 -4.95 6.24
C MET A 166 -3.89 -3.75 6.88
N ALA A 167 -4.52 -3.12 7.86
CA ALA A 167 -3.92 -2.02 8.62
C ALA A 167 -2.59 -2.46 9.25
N TYR A 168 -2.57 -3.61 9.90
CA TYR A 168 -1.36 -4.13 10.53
C TYR A 168 -0.23 -4.39 9.53
N LYS A 169 -0.51 -5.01 8.38
CA LYS A 169 0.50 -5.23 7.34
C LYS A 169 1.07 -3.92 6.80
N ILE A 170 0.21 -2.93 6.55
CA ILE A 170 0.63 -1.59 6.08
C ILE A 170 1.50 -0.92 7.15
N TRP A 171 1.08 -0.98 8.41
CA TRP A 171 1.85 -0.44 9.50
C TRP A 171 3.25 -1.06 9.62
N GLN A 172 3.38 -2.39 9.48
CA GLN A 172 4.69 -3.03 9.46
C GLN A 172 5.61 -2.47 8.37
N ILE A 173 5.07 -2.14 7.21
CA ILE A 173 5.84 -1.51 6.13
C ILE A 173 6.31 -0.12 6.55
N ILE A 174 5.44 0.68 7.17
CA ILE A 174 5.78 2.02 7.66
C ILE A 174 6.87 1.95 8.74
N LEU A 175 6.73 1.04 9.70
CA LEU A 175 7.75 0.79 10.71
C LEU A 175 9.10 0.42 10.09
N ARG A 176 9.11 -0.43 9.05
CA ARG A 176 10.34 -0.77 8.33
C ARG A 176 10.95 0.43 7.64
N SER A 177 10.15 1.37 7.14
CA SER A 177 10.65 2.63 6.59
C SER A 177 11.25 3.54 7.67
N ILE A 178 10.67 3.56 8.89
CA ILE A 178 11.21 4.31 10.04
C ILE A 178 12.53 3.73 10.53
N PHE A 179 12.61 2.40 10.64
CA PHE A 179 13.75 1.67 11.24
C PHE A 179 14.71 1.06 10.22
N LYS A 180 14.65 1.48 8.95
CA LYS A 180 15.33 0.86 7.81
C LYS A 180 16.84 0.62 7.99
N TYR A 181 17.50 1.43 8.81
CA TYR A 181 18.97 1.48 8.92
C TYR A 181 19.57 0.63 10.03
N LEU A 182 18.76 -0.12 10.78
CA LEU A 182 19.27 -1.05 11.79
C LEU A 182 19.87 -2.35 11.17
N GLY A 183 20.06 -2.41 9.85
CA GLY A 183 20.75 -3.53 9.22
C GLY A 183 19.99 -4.85 9.37
N ASP A 184 20.67 -5.90 9.84
CA ASP A 184 20.13 -7.26 9.93
C ASP A 184 19.18 -7.50 11.12
N TYR A 185 18.98 -6.51 12.00
CA TYR A 185 18.02 -6.67 13.10
C TYR A 185 16.60 -6.80 12.57
N SER A 186 15.90 -7.82 13.05
CA SER A 186 14.47 -7.94 12.83
C SER A 186 13.74 -6.77 13.48
N LEU A 187 12.61 -6.34 12.90
CA LEU A 187 11.77 -5.30 13.48
C LEU A 187 11.38 -5.62 14.95
N TYR A 188 11.24 -6.89 15.30
CA TYR A 188 11.00 -7.33 16.66
C TYR A 188 12.19 -7.00 17.59
N GLU A 189 13.43 -7.33 17.19
CA GLU A 189 14.62 -7.01 17.98
C GLU A 189 14.78 -5.50 18.18
N VAL A 190 14.54 -4.72 17.13
CA VAL A 190 14.53 -3.25 17.19
C VAL A 190 13.53 -2.77 18.24
N LEU A 191 12.27 -3.16 18.11
CA LEU A 191 11.21 -2.71 19.03
C LEU A 191 11.50 -3.16 20.47
N ASN A 192 12.04 -4.36 20.70
CA ASN A 192 12.40 -4.81 22.05
C ASN A 192 13.57 -4.04 22.65
N HIS A 193 14.62 -3.81 21.86
CA HIS A 193 15.81 -3.11 22.31
C HIS A 193 15.45 -1.71 22.84
N PHE A 194 14.58 -1.00 22.11
CA PHE A 194 14.10 0.34 22.50
C PHE A 194 12.89 0.32 23.44
N ARG A 195 12.48 -0.86 23.91
CA ARG A 195 11.28 -1.05 24.76
C ARG A 195 10.01 -0.45 24.15
N LEU A 196 9.91 -0.45 22.83
CA LEU A 196 8.75 -0.05 22.02
C LEU A 196 7.75 -1.22 21.87
N ILE A 197 7.78 -2.17 22.83
CA ILE A 197 7.21 -3.53 22.73
C ILE A 197 5.68 -3.52 22.82
N ASP A 198 5.10 -2.48 23.41
CA ASP A 198 3.66 -2.34 23.63
C ASP A 198 2.85 -2.51 22.33
N PHE A 199 3.50 -2.26 21.19
CA PHE A 199 2.93 -2.42 19.86
C PHE A 199 2.69 -3.89 19.41
N ASN A 200 3.52 -4.86 19.82
CA ASN A 200 3.72 -6.09 19.03
C ASN A 200 3.10 -7.38 19.59
N ARG A 201 2.53 -7.39 20.80
CA ARG A 201 2.07 -8.66 21.42
C ARG A 201 0.65 -8.68 21.99
N GLY A 202 -0.04 -7.55 22.16
CA GLY A 202 -1.37 -7.53 22.80
C GLY A 202 -2.48 -6.82 22.03
N ALA A 203 -2.16 -5.75 21.30
CA ALA A 203 -3.15 -4.78 20.83
C ALA A 203 -4.01 -5.25 19.63
N LEU A 204 -3.38 -5.84 18.60
CA LEU A 204 -4.03 -6.05 17.30
C LEU A 204 -4.43 -7.50 16.99
N GLY A 205 -3.76 -8.48 17.59
CA GLY A 205 -4.08 -9.91 17.40
C GLY A 205 -5.39 -10.37 18.05
N CYS A 206 -6.01 -9.53 18.89
CA CYS A 206 -7.23 -9.87 19.62
C CYS A 206 -8.38 -8.87 19.39
N GLY A 207 -8.21 -7.81 18.60
CA GLY A 207 -9.24 -6.80 18.37
C GLY A 207 -9.62 -5.99 19.63
N ILE A 208 -8.67 -5.81 20.56
CA ILE A 208 -8.92 -5.20 21.89
C ILE A 208 -8.53 -3.71 21.92
N ILE A 209 -7.74 -3.21 20.98
CA ILE A 209 -7.30 -1.80 20.94
C ILE A 209 -7.51 -1.20 19.54
N SER A 210 -7.97 0.05 19.48
CA SER A 210 -8.10 0.77 18.21
C SER A 210 -6.72 0.98 17.60
N VAL A 211 -6.57 0.74 16.28
CA VAL A 211 -5.30 1.01 15.55
C VAL A 211 -4.83 2.46 15.78
N THR A 212 -5.77 3.40 15.97
CA THR A 212 -5.47 4.82 16.25
C THR A 212 -4.83 5.01 17.63
N GLU A 213 -5.35 4.36 18.67
CA GLU A 213 -4.80 4.41 20.04
C GLU A 213 -3.38 3.83 20.05
N SER A 214 -3.17 2.71 19.34
CA SER A 214 -1.85 2.09 19.22
C SER A 214 -0.81 2.98 18.52
N LEU A 215 -1.23 3.87 17.61
CA LEU A 215 -0.32 4.82 16.96
C LEU A 215 0.13 5.93 17.90
N GLU A 216 -0.79 6.45 18.72
CA GLU A 216 -0.47 7.47 19.73
C GLU A 216 0.47 6.89 20.80
N GLU A 217 0.18 5.70 21.30
CA GLU A 217 1.04 4.97 22.25
C GLU A 217 2.44 4.70 21.68
N PHE A 218 2.51 4.30 20.41
CA PHE A 218 3.77 4.11 19.70
C PHE A 218 4.55 5.44 19.59
N TYR A 219 3.89 6.52 19.18
CA TYR A 219 4.55 7.82 19.05
C TYR A 219 5.05 8.33 20.41
N PHE A 220 4.25 8.22 21.47
CA PHE A 220 4.67 8.53 22.82
C PHE A 220 5.88 7.69 23.27
N SER A 221 5.90 6.41 22.93
CA SER A 221 7.02 5.52 23.22
C SER A 221 8.29 5.93 22.48
N LEU A 222 8.19 6.38 21.21
CA LEU A 222 9.32 6.98 20.49
C LEU A 222 9.82 8.25 21.19
N GLN A 223 8.92 9.15 21.60
CA GLN A 223 9.28 10.40 22.28
C GLN A 223 10.05 10.10 23.57
N LYS A 224 9.60 9.10 24.33
CA LYS A 224 10.24 8.69 25.58
C LYS A 224 11.58 7.97 25.37
N SER A 225 11.64 7.00 24.47
CA SER A 225 12.82 6.13 24.29
C SER A 225 13.92 6.75 23.43
N LEU A 226 13.54 7.51 22.40
CA LEU A 226 14.47 8.09 21.42
C LEU A 226 14.55 9.62 21.50
N LYS A 227 13.83 10.25 22.45
CA LYS A 227 13.79 11.72 22.64
C LYS A 227 13.36 12.49 21.39
N VAL A 228 12.39 11.94 20.67
CA VAL A 228 11.84 12.57 19.47
C VAL A 228 10.78 13.62 19.82
N ASP A 229 10.52 14.51 18.87
CA ASP A 229 9.48 15.53 18.90
C ASP A 229 8.78 15.64 17.53
N ASP A 230 7.89 16.63 17.39
CA ASP A 230 7.10 16.86 16.17
C ASP A 230 7.97 17.27 14.96
N ASN A 231 9.20 17.75 15.17
CA ASN A 231 10.12 18.15 14.12
C ASN A 231 11.12 17.06 13.75
N THR A 232 11.14 15.97 14.50
CA THR A 232 12.07 14.86 14.28
C THR A 232 11.80 14.19 12.93
N THR A 233 12.85 14.11 12.13
CA THR A 233 12.84 13.52 10.80
C THR A 233 13.28 12.06 10.83
N LEU A 234 13.09 11.34 9.71
CA LEU A 234 13.65 9.99 9.54
C LEU A 234 15.20 9.99 9.61
N LEU A 235 15.86 11.08 9.22
CA LEU A 235 17.30 11.26 9.38
C LEU A 235 17.70 11.28 10.85
N ASP A 236 16.98 12.03 11.68
CA ASP A 236 17.27 12.15 13.12
C ASP A 236 17.13 10.80 13.82
N ILE A 237 16.07 10.06 13.51
CA ILE A 237 15.89 8.68 13.99
C ILE A 237 17.07 7.82 13.61
N ASP A 238 17.45 7.80 12.32
CA ASP A 238 18.59 7.03 11.86
C ASP A 238 19.88 7.39 12.62
N MET A 239 20.13 8.69 12.84
CA MET A 239 21.30 9.14 13.59
C MET A 239 21.30 8.66 15.04
N VAL A 240 20.15 8.74 15.73
CA VAL A 240 20.00 8.24 17.11
C VAL A 240 20.22 6.73 17.17
N LEU A 241 19.59 5.98 16.26
CA LEU A 241 19.69 4.53 16.19
C LEU A 241 21.14 4.07 15.94
N ARG A 242 21.87 4.74 15.05
CA ARG A 242 23.28 4.45 14.80
C ARG A 242 24.16 4.73 16.01
N ARG A 243 23.92 5.81 16.73
CA ARG A 243 24.67 6.13 17.96
C ARG A 243 24.49 5.03 19.00
N ILE A 244 23.24 4.64 19.23
CA ILE A 244 22.90 3.59 20.20
C ILE A 244 23.52 2.24 19.80
N ASN A 245 23.44 1.86 18.52
CA ASN A 245 24.04 0.61 18.04
C ASN A 245 25.58 0.58 18.19
N ASN A 246 26.23 1.75 18.21
CA ASN A 246 27.66 1.88 18.43
C ASN A 246 28.03 2.15 19.91
N GLY A 247 27.06 2.09 20.83
CA GLY A 247 27.29 2.21 22.28
C GLY A 247 27.45 3.64 22.81
N TYR A 248 26.95 4.64 22.07
CA TYR A 248 26.93 6.06 22.48
C TYR A 248 25.62 6.47 23.16
#